data_AF-A0A178W1Q5-F1
#
_entry.id   AF-A0A178W1Q5-F1
#
_cell.length_a   1.000
_cell.length_b   1.000
_cell.length_c   1.000
_cell.angle_alpha   90.00
_cell.angle_beta   90.00
_cell.angle_gamma   90.00
#
_symmetry.space_group_name_H-M   'P 1'
#
loop_
_entity.id
_entity.type
_entity.pdbx_description
1 polymer ?
#
loop_
_entity_poly.entity_id
_entity_poly.type
_entity_poly.pdbx_seq_one_letter_code
_entity_poly.pdbx_strand_id
1 'polypeptide(L)'
;MALILASTNLLTARIAAAGLGLALFIVLFIAKNWTLRGLCIGFIVFLAVIWVLQELTTVKILRYVILFIGVMNSLFSVYDIYDDLISRRVHSSDAEKFAEICPCCTGCGWGVIWGMISFAFLCASLYLGLVILS
;
A
#
# COMPACT_ATOMS: atom_id res chain seq x y z
N MET A 1 -3.25 2.97 -1.37
CA MET A 1 -4.65 3.37 -1.12
C MET A 1 -5.68 2.69 -2.03
N ALA A 2 -5.40 2.48 -3.33
CA ALA A 2 -6.34 1.81 -4.25
C ALA A 2 -6.84 0.43 -3.78
N LEU A 3 -6.01 -0.34 -3.06
CA LEU A 3 -6.41 -1.64 -2.47
C LEU A 3 -7.57 -1.53 -1.48
N ILE A 4 -7.68 -0.42 -0.76
CA ILE A 4 -8.79 -0.15 0.17
C ILE A 4 -10.10 -0.07 -0.62
N LEU A 5 -10.11 0.69 -1.72
CA LEU A 5 -11.29 0.82 -2.58
C LEU A 5 -11.59 -0.50 -3.34
N ALA A 6 -10.56 -1.20 -3.80
CA ALA A 6 -10.72 -2.48 -4.49
C ALA A 6 -11.24 -3.60 -3.57
N SER A 7 -11.15 -3.45 -2.25
CA SER A 7 -11.74 -4.38 -1.29
C SER A 7 -13.26 -4.23 -1.14
N THR A 8 -13.93 -3.32 -1.86
CA THR A 8 -15.37 -3.11 -1.68
C THR A 8 -16.26 -4.18 -2.30
N ASN A 9 -15.84 -4.80 -3.41
CA ASN A 9 -16.60 -5.88 -4.05
C ASN A 9 -15.81 -7.18 -4.05
N LEU A 10 -16.51 -8.32 -4.11
CA LEU A 10 -15.84 -9.63 -4.12
C LEU A 10 -15.00 -9.81 -5.39
N LEU A 11 -15.52 -9.37 -6.53
CA LEU A 11 -14.84 -9.45 -7.82
C LEU A 11 -13.59 -8.55 -7.83
N THR A 12 -13.71 -7.32 -7.35
CA THR A 12 -12.57 -6.39 -7.26
C THR A 12 -11.53 -6.86 -6.24
N ALA A 13 -11.95 -7.49 -5.14
CA ALA A 13 -11.04 -8.07 -4.15
C ALA A 13 -10.25 -9.26 -4.73
N ARG A 14 -10.88 -10.09 -5.57
CA ARG A 14 -10.18 -11.16 -6.32
C ARG A 14 -9.14 -10.58 -7.28
N ILE A 15 -9.52 -9.55 -8.06
CA ILE A 15 -8.57 -8.88 -8.97
C ILE A 15 -7.41 -8.25 -8.18
N ALA A 16 -7.71 -7.58 -7.07
CA ALA A 16 -6.70 -6.97 -6.21
C ALA A 16 -5.74 -8.01 -5.60
N ALA A 17 -6.27 -9.14 -5.12
CA ALA A 17 -5.48 -10.25 -4.60
C ALA A 17 -4.58 -10.86 -5.69
N ALA A 18 -5.09 -11.03 -6.90
CA ALA A 18 -4.31 -11.54 -8.04
C ALA A 18 -3.20 -10.56 -8.43
N GLY A 19 -3.51 -9.26 -8.49
CA GLY A 19 -2.53 -8.21 -8.76
C GLY A 19 -1.43 -8.16 -7.69
N LEU A 20 -1.81 -8.28 -6.40
CA LEU A 20 -0.86 -8.29 -5.30
C LEU A 20 0.01 -9.57 -5.31
N GLY A 21 -0.58 -10.72 -5.62
CA GLY A 21 0.16 -11.97 -5.81
C GLY A 21 1.16 -11.90 -6.97
N LEU A 22 0.76 -11.31 -8.10
CA LEU A 22 1.65 -11.09 -9.24
C LEU A 22 2.80 -10.13 -8.88
N ALA A 23 2.52 -9.03 -8.18
CA ALA A 23 3.55 -8.10 -7.72
C ALA A 23 4.57 -8.80 -6.80
N LEU A 24 4.11 -9.61 -5.84
CA LEU A 24 4.99 -10.39 -4.97
C LEU A 24 5.81 -11.42 -5.74
N PHE A 25 5.22 -12.06 -6.76
CA PHE A 25 5.91 -13.01 -7.61
C PHE A 25 7.05 -12.33 -8.40
N ILE A 26 6.81 -11.14 -8.96
CA ILE A 26 7.85 -10.36 -9.63
C ILE A 26 8.96 -9.98 -8.64
N VAL A 27 8.60 -9.49 -7.45
CA VAL A 27 9.56 -9.10 -6.41
C VAL A 27 10.43 -10.27 -5.96
N LEU A 28 9.92 -11.51 -5.99
CA LEU A 28 10.68 -12.71 -5.65
C LEU A 28 11.96 -12.86 -6.51
N PHE A 29 11.89 -12.51 -7.79
CA PHE A 29 13.06 -12.55 -8.70
C PHE A 29 14.00 -11.35 -8.51
N ILE A 30 13.47 -10.19 -8.10
CA ILE A 30 14.25 -8.97 -7.86
C ILE A 30 14.98 -9.05 -6.51
N ALA A 31 14.39 -9.72 -5.53
CA ALA A 31 14.90 -9.84 -4.18
C ALA A 31 16.29 -10.51 -4.16
N LYS A 32 17.29 -9.80 -3.65
CA LYS A 32 18.66 -10.31 -3.48
C LYS A 32 18.85 -11.10 -2.17
N ASN A 33 18.04 -10.79 -1.14
CA ASN A 33 18.17 -11.36 0.20
C ASN A 33 17.26 -12.58 0.41
N TRP A 34 17.77 -13.60 1.10
CA TRP A 34 17.03 -14.82 1.43
C TRP A 34 15.81 -14.58 2.32
N THR A 35 15.93 -13.69 3.31
CA THR A 35 14.82 -13.33 4.21
C THR A 35 13.65 -12.70 3.46
N LEU A 36 13.95 -11.79 2.52
CA LEU A 36 12.95 -11.10 1.72
C LEU A 36 12.25 -12.05 0.74
N ARG A 37 12.99 -12.99 0.15
CA ARG A 37 12.42 -14.08 -0.67
C ARG A 37 11.48 -14.95 0.14
N GLY A 38 11.90 -15.38 1.34
CA GLY A 38 11.08 -16.17 2.25
C GLY A 38 9.78 -15.46 2.63
N LEU A 39 9.85 -14.16 2.92
CA LEU A 39 8.69 -13.33 3.23
C LEU A 39 7.72 -13.24 2.04
N CYS A 40 8.23 -13.01 0.83
CA CYS A 40 7.41 -12.99 -0.40
C CYS A 40 6.69 -14.31 -0.62
N ILE A 41 7.40 -15.45 -0.50
CA ILE A 41 6.79 -16.79 -0.62
C ILE A 41 5.72 -16.99 0.44
N GLY A 42 5.99 -16.62 1.69
CA GLY A 42 5.04 -16.72 2.79
C GLY A 42 3.74 -15.95 2.51
N PHE A 43 3.84 -14.71 2.02
CA PHE A 43 2.66 -13.92 1.64
C PHE A 43 1.91 -14.48 0.44
N ILE A 44 2.60 -15.00 -0.58
CA ILE A 44 1.96 -15.65 -1.74
C ILE A 44 1.15 -16.88 -1.28
N VAL A 45 1.76 -17.75 -0.47
CA VAL A 45 1.09 -18.94 0.07
C VAL A 45 -0.09 -18.53 0.95
N PHE A 46 0.09 -17.54 1.83
CA PHE A 46 -0.99 -17.01 2.66
C PHE A 46 -2.18 -16.53 1.84
N LEU A 47 -1.95 -15.75 0.78
CA LEU A 47 -3.02 -15.28 -0.10
C LEU A 47 -3.70 -16.42 -0.86
N ALA A 48 -2.94 -17.42 -1.32
CA ALA A 48 -3.48 -18.59 -1.99
C ALA A 48 -4.39 -19.40 -1.05
N VAL A 49 -3.97 -19.61 0.20
CA VAL A 49 -4.78 -20.30 1.22
C VAL A 49 -6.08 -19.55 1.49
N ILE A 50 -6.03 -18.23 1.69
CA ILE A 50 -7.23 -17.41 1.92
C ILE A 50 -8.16 -17.42 0.70
N TRP A 51 -7.60 -17.42 -0.51
CA TRP A 51 -8.39 -17.51 -1.74
C TRP A 51 -9.13 -18.84 -1.83
N VAL A 52 -8.44 -19.96 -1.61
CA VAL A 52 -9.05 -21.31 -1.65
C VAL A 52 -10.11 -21.45 -0.56
N LEU A 53 -9.83 -20.98 0.66
CA LEU A 53 -10.81 -20.98 1.76
C LEU A 53 -12.07 -20.20 1.41
N GLN A 54 -11.93 -19.08 0.70
CA GLN A 54 -13.09 -18.31 0.24
C GLN A 54 -13.89 -19.03 -0.85
N GLU A 55 -13.26 -19.82 -1.72
CA GLU A 55 -14.00 -20.56 -2.75
C GLU A 55 -14.73 -21.78 -2.18
N LEU A 56 -14.14 -22.41 -1.15
CA LEU A 56 -14.70 -23.60 -0.49
C LEU A 56 -15.74 -23.27 0.59
N THR A 57 -15.74 -22.05 1.14
CA THR A 57 -16.59 -21.66 2.27
C THR A 57 -17.49 -20.48 1.89
N THR A 58 -18.68 -20.37 2.49
CA THR A 58 -19.58 -19.21 2.32
C THR A 58 -19.05 -17.92 2.96
N VAL A 59 -17.96 -17.98 3.73
CA VAL A 59 -17.39 -16.84 4.45
C VAL A 59 -16.49 -16.00 3.53
N LYS A 60 -16.83 -14.73 3.37
CA LYS A 60 -16.14 -13.78 2.47
C LYS A 60 -14.90 -13.13 3.12
N ILE A 61 -13.91 -13.94 3.50
CA ILE A 61 -12.74 -13.51 4.27
C ILE A 61 -11.73 -12.68 3.43
N LEU A 62 -11.61 -12.95 2.12
CA LEU A 62 -10.62 -12.29 1.25
C LEU A 62 -10.80 -10.77 1.24
N ARG A 63 -12.06 -10.30 1.33
CA ARG A 63 -12.40 -8.88 1.36
C ARG A 63 -11.69 -8.17 2.53
N TYR A 64 -11.78 -8.74 3.73
CA TYR A 64 -11.20 -8.17 4.94
C TYR A 64 -9.67 -8.25 4.94
N VAL A 65 -9.10 -9.34 4.40
CA VAL A 65 -7.64 -9.47 4.27
C VAL A 65 -7.07 -8.43 3.31
N ILE A 66 -7.71 -8.20 2.15
CA ILE A 66 -7.26 -7.18 1.20
C ILE A 66 -7.48 -5.77 1.75
N LEU A 67 -8.58 -5.52 2.46
CA LEU A 67 -8.80 -4.25 3.15
C LEU A 67 -7.69 -4.00 4.17
N PHE A 68 -7.37 -4.98 5.02
CA PHE A 68 -6.31 -4.87 6.02
C PHE A 68 -4.95 -4.58 5.40
N ILE A 69 -4.55 -5.35 4.38
CA ILE A 69 -3.29 -5.12 3.64
C ILE A 69 -3.28 -3.73 3.01
N GLY A 70 -4.40 -3.29 2.43
CA GLY A 70 -4.55 -1.98 1.82
C GLY A 70 -4.36 -0.84 2.83
N VAL A 71 -4.93 -0.96 4.03
CA VAL A 71 -4.79 0.02 5.12
C VAL A 71 -3.35 0.04 5.62
N MET A 72 -2.76 -1.11 5.93
CA MET A 72 -1.38 -1.20 6.42
C MET A 72 -0.39 -0.61 5.42
N ASN A 73 -0.47 -0.97 4.14
CA ASN A 73 0.41 -0.42 3.11
C ASN A 73 0.27 1.11 2.95
N SER A 74 -0.95 1.62 3.14
CA SER A 74 -1.19 3.06 3.02
C SER A 74 -0.67 3.84 4.23
N LEU A 75 -0.77 3.26 5.44
CA LEU A 75 -0.13 3.81 6.64
C LEU A 75 1.39 3.81 6.52
N PHE A 76 1.98 2.71 6.04
CA PHE A 76 3.42 2.65 5.78
C PHE A 76 3.86 3.69 4.76
N SER A 77 3.09 3.91 3.68
CA SER A 77 3.41 4.97 2.70
C SER A 77 3.40 6.37 3.30
N VAL A 78 2.46 6.69 4.20
CA VAL A 78 2.45 7.99 4.91
C VAL A 78 3.65 8.10 5.86
N TYR A 79 3.96 7.02 6.56
CA TYR A 79 5.12 6.98 7.47
C TYR A 79 6.45 7.15 6.72
N ASP A 80 6.59 6.52 5.56
CA ASP A 80 7.78 6.62 4.70
C ASP A 80 8.02 8.06 4.24
N ILE A 81 6.97 8.74 3.80
CA ILE A 81 6.99 10.18 3.49
C ILE A 81 7.45 11.01 4.69
N TYR A 82 6.93 10.72 5.89
CA TYR A 82 7.33 11.44 7.10
C TYR A 82 8.79 11.19 7.45
N ASP A 83 9.23 9.93 7.45
CA ASP A 83 10.59 9.58 7.87
C ASP A 83 11.63 10.10 6.86
N ASP A 84 11.41 9.89 5.57
CA ASP A 84 12.39 10.26 4.53
C ASP A 84 12.41 11.77 4.24
N LEU A 85 11.24 12.42 4.17
CA LEU A 85 11.14 13.81 3.69
C LEU A 85 11.16 14.85 4.81
N ILE A 86 10.74 14.50 6.03
CA ILE A 86 10.57 15.47 7.14
C ILE A 86 11.59 15.21 8.24
N SER A 87 11.67 13.97 8.71
CA SER A 87 12.52 13.56 9.85
C SER A 87 14.00 13.50 9.46
N ARG A 88 14.34 12.66 8.49
CA ARG A 88 15.73 12.41 8.05
C ARG A 88 16.20 13.38 6.98
N ARG A 89 15.27 13.91 6.17
CA ARG A 89 15.55 14.84 5.05
C ARG A 89 16.61 14.26 4.12
N VAL A 90 16.26 13.16 3.46
CA VAL A 90 17.16 12.50 2.52
C VAL A 90 17.45 13.45 1.35
N HIS A 91 18.71 13.83 1.17
CA HIS A 91 19.09 14.86 0.20
C HIS A 91 18.93 14.47 -1.28
N SER A 92 18.74 13.17 -1.55
CA SER A 92 18.41 12.65 -2.88
C SER A 92 16.91 12.47 -3.09
N SER A 93 16.08 12.90 -2.16
CA SER A 93 14.63 12.71 -2.25
C SER A 93 13.99 13.58 -3.32
N ASP A 94 12.86 13.11 -3.85
CA ASP A 94 12.10 13.84 -4.85
C ASP A 94 11.66 15.23 -4.36
N ALA A 95 11.41 15.39 -3.05
CA ALA A 95 11.05 16.68 -2.48
C ALA A 95 12.21 17.70 -2.51
N GLU A 96 13.46 17.25 -2.32
CA GLU A 96 14.62 18.12 -2.47
C GLU A 96 14.90 18.44 -3.94
N LYS A 97 14.76 17.46 -4.84
CA LYS A 97 14.87 17.70 -6.28
C LYS A 97 13.81 18.67 -6.79
N PHE A 98 12.60 18.61 -6.24
CA PHE A 98 11.54 19.55 -6.55
C PHE A 98 11.82 20.95 -5.98
N ALA A 99 12.45 21.04 -4.80
CA ALA A 99 12.91 22.31 -4.24
C ALA A 99 14.02 22.97 -5.06
N GLU A 100 14.91 22.18 -5.70
CA GLU A 100 15.93 22.70 -6.63
C GLU A 100 15.31 23.33 -7.88
N ILE A 101 14.22 22.77 -8.40
CA ILE A 101 13.53 23.25 -9.61
C ILE A 101 12.58 24.42 -9.28
N CYS A 102 11.89 24.36 -8.15
CA CYS A 102 10.94 25.36 -7.68
C CYS A 102 11.33 25.87 -6.28
N PRO A 103 12.13 26.95 -6.19
CA PRO A 103 12.73 27.42 -4.93
C PRO A 103 11.73 28.13 -3.98
N CYS A 104 10.43 27.89 -4.11
CA CYS A 104 9.44 28.51 -3.22
C CYS A 104 9.45 27.91 -1.80
N CYS A 105 9.86 26.65 -1.66
CA CYS A 105 9.88 25.91 -0.39
C CYS A 105 11.13 25.02 -0.31
N THR A 106 11.64 24.81 0.90
CA THR A 106 12.69 23.80 1.16
C THR A 106 12.14 22.39 0.96
N GLY A 107 13.02 21.39 0.74
CA GLY A 107 12.59 20.00 0.56
C GLY A 107 11.72 19.46 1.69
N CYS A 108 11.98 19.89 2.93
CA CYS A 108 11.10 19.58 4.07
C CYS A 108 9.69 20.17 3.93
N GLY A 109 9.55 21.39 3.40
CA GLY A 109 8.24 22.01 3.14
C GLY A 109 7.45 21.26 2.07
N TRP A 110 8.11 20.83 1.00
CA TRP A 110 7.51 19.95 0.01
C TRP A 110 7.13 18.59 0.59
N GLY A 111 7.98 18.02 1.46
CA GLY A 111 7.68 16.81 2.22
C GLY A 111 6.39 16.90 3.03
N VAL A 112 6.16 18.03 3.71
CA VAL A 112 4.91 18.28 4.46
C VAL A 112 3.70 18.34 3.52
N ILE A 113 3.80 19.01 2.37
CA ILE A 113 2.70 19.09 1.39
C ILE A 113 2.35 17.69 0.86
N TRP A 114 3.35 16.91 0.46
CA TRP A 114 3.16 15.54 0.00
C TRP A 114 2.59 14.63 1.09
N GLY A 115 3.04 14.80 2.33
CA GLY A 115 2.49 14.11 3.50
C GLY A 115 1.01 14.42 3.72
N MET A 116 0.62 15.70 3.63
CA MET A 116 -0.78 16.11 3.75
C MET A 116 -1.65 15.54 2.63
N ILE A 117 -1.16 15.56 1.39
CA ILE A 117 -1.88 14.98 0.25
C ILE A 117 -2.07 13.48 0.46
N SER A 118 -1.00 12.75 0.80
CA SER A 118 -1.06 11.31 1.07
C SER A 118 -2.07 11.01 2.19
N PHE A 119 -1.99 11.74 3.30
CA PHE A 119 -2.93 11.57 4.41
C PHE A 119 -4.38 11.88 4.02
N ALA A 120 -4.64 12.90 3.19
CA ALA A 120 -5.97 13.21 2.70
C ALA A 120 -6.54 12.06 1.84
N PHE A 121 -5.74 11.48 0.94
CA PHE A 121 -6.13 10.31 0.18
C PHE A 121 -6.37 9.08 1.06
N LEU A 122 -5.60 8.91 2.14
CA LEU A 122 -5.83 7.85 3.13
C LEU A 122 -7.22 8.00 3.75
N CYS A 123 -7.51 9.18 4.31
CA CYS A 123 -8.79 9.48 4.95
C CYS A 123 -9.96 9.34 3.98
N ALA A 124 -9.82 9.86 2.74
CA ALA A 124 -10.84 9.73 1.72
C ALA A 124 -11.10 8.26 1.33
N SER A 125 -10.04 7.46 1.14
CA SER A 125 -10.18 6.05 0.79
C SER A 125 -10.77 5.21 1.93
N LEU A 126 -10.43 5.51 3.18
CA LEU A 126 -11.05 4.90 4.37
C LEU A 126 -12.52 5.26 4.48
N TYR A 127 -12.86 6.54 4.34
CA TYR A 127 -14.25 7.03 4.41
C TYR A 127 -15.11 6.38 3.33
N LEU A 128 -14.67 6.41 2.08
CA LEU A 128 -15.37 5.76 0.97
C LEU A 128 -15.48 4.25 1.18
N GLY A 129 -14.39 3.61 1.64
CA GLY A 129 -14.39 2.18 1.96
C GLY A 129 -15.47 1.84 3.00
N LEU A 130 -15.61 2.66 4.04
CA LEU A 130 -16.57 2.46 5.12
C LEU A 130 -18.01 2.72 4.67
N VAL A 131 -18.25 3.78 3.91
CA VAL A 131 -19.58 4.09 3.33
C VAL A 131 -20.05 3.03 2.34
N ILE A 132 -19.14 2.42 1.58
CA ILE A 132 -19.48 1.35 0.63
C ILE A 132 -19.59 -0.02 1.35
N LEU A 133 -18.97 -0.18 2.52
CA LEU A 133 -19.09 -1.40 3.34
C LEU A 133 -20.35 -1.43 4.19
N SER A 134 -20.86 -0.27 4.64
CA SER A 134 -22.06 -0.13 5.47
C SER A 134 -23.33 -0.50 4.72
#